data_AF-A0A497KRP2-F1
#
_entry.id   AF-A0A497KRP2-F1
#
_cell.length_a   1.000
_cell.length_b   1.000
_cell.length_c   1.000
_cell.angle_alpha   90.00
_cell.angle_beta   90.00
_cell.angle_gamma   90.00
#
_symmetry.space_group_name_H-M   'P 1'
#
loop_
_entity.id
_entity.type
_entity.pdbx_description
1 polymer ?
#
loop_
_entity_poly.entity_id
_entity_poly.type
_entity_poly.pdbx_seq_one_letter_code
_entity_poly.pdbx_strand_id
1 'polypeptide(L)' 'AYRLKELGVAEVLEQHDVNRESLLRTIRKMLDDEAYRKRMEEIHKEISQLNGLKTAVDTIMKVAEHAKR' A
#
# COMPACT_ATOMS: atom_id res chain seq x y z
N ALA A 1 6.77 6.67 -2.78
CA ALA A 1 7.33 5.51 -3.48
C ALA A 1 7.84 4.44 -2.52
N TYR A 2 8.76 4.77 -1.61
CA TYR A 2 9.38 3.81 -0.68
C TYR A 2 8.43 2.97 0.18
N ARG A 3 7.36 3.55 0.72
CA ARG A 3 6.35 2.79 1.48
C ARG A 3 5.69 1.67 0.67
N LEU A 4 5.50 1.85 -0.65
CA LEU A 4 4.95 0.81 -1.52
C LEU A 4 5.96 -0.33 -1.76
N LYS A 5 7.26 0.01 -1.78
CA LYS A 5 8.35 -0.97 -1.83
C LYS A 5 8.45 -1.77 -0.54
N GLU A 6 8.37 -1.09 0.61
CA GLU A 6 8.31 -1.73 1.93
C GLU A 6 7.09 -2.66 2.08
N LEU A 7 5.97 -2.28 1.47
CA LEU A 7 4.76 -3.12 1.42
C LEU A 7 4.87 -4.30 0.44
N GLY A 8 5.92 -4.37 -0.38
CA GLY A 8 6.16 -5.44 -1.35
C GLY A 8 5.32 -5.37 -2.62
N VAL A 9 4.77 -4.19 -2.95
CA VAL A 9 3.88 -4.02 -4.11
C VAL A 9 4.47 -3.13 -5.21
N ALA A 10 5.68 -2.61 -5.02
CA ALA A 10 6.35 -1.76 -5.99
C ALA A 10 7.87 -1.94 -5.92
N GLU A 11 8.53 -1.56 -7.01
CA GLU A 11 9.97 -1.34 -7.03
C GLU A 11 10.28 0.16 -7.13
N VAL A 12 11.43 0.55 -6.58
CA VAL A 12 11.94 1.93 -6.70
C VAL A 12 13.32 1.83 -7.31
N LEU A 13 13.47 2.49 -8.46
CA LEU A 13 14.74 2.71 -9.14
C LEU A 13 15.15 4.16 -8.93
N GLU A 14 16.37 4.36 -8.45
CA GLU A 14 16.94 5.69 -8.32
C GLU A 14 17.31 6.26 -9.70
N GLN A 15 17.17 7.58 -9.89
CA GLN A 15 17.33 8.23 -11.20
C GLN A 15 18.69 7.89 -11.87
N HIS A 16 19.75 7.78 -11.08
CA HIS A 16 21.10 7.46 -11.56
C HIS A 16 21.29 5.96 -11.90
N ASP A 17 20.42 5.09 -11.39
CA ASP A 17 20.43 3.64 -11.63
C ASP A 17 19.47 3.22 -12.75
N VAL A 18 18.65 4.14 -13.26
CA VAL A 18 17.71 3.86 -14.36
C VAL A 18 18.43 3.88 -15.70
N ASN A 19 18.44 2.71 -16.35
CA ASN A 19 18.80 2.54 -17.75
C ASN A 19 17.93 1.44 -18.36
N ARG A 20 18.08 1.19 -19.66
CA ARG A 20 17.27 0.19 -20.39
C ARG A 20 17.30 -1.19 -19.72
N GLU A 21 18.47 -1.62 -19.26
CA GLU A 21 18.62 -2.95 -18.68
C GLU A 21 18.03 -3.04 -17.27
N SER A 22 18.31 -2.06 -16.41
CA SER A 22 17.76 -2.04 -15.05
C SER A 22 16.23 -1.92 -15.07
N LEU A 23 15.68 -1.12 -15.98
CA LEU A 23 14.24 -1.00 -16.17
C LEU A 23 13.63 -2.32 -16.66
N LEU A 24 14.20 -2.95 -17.70
CA LEU A 24 13.68 -4.20 -18.25
C LEU A 24 13.72 -5.34 -17.23
N ARG A 25 14.82 -5.46 -16.46
CA ARG A 25 14.92 -6.45 -15.38
C ARG A 25 13.86 -6.22 -14.31
N THR A 26 13.64 -4.97 -13.92
CA THR A 26 12.66 -4.62 -12.88
C THR A 26 11.23 -4.92 -13.33
N ILE A 27 10.88 -4.57 -14.57
CA ILE A 27 9.55 -4.87 -15.14
C ILE A 27 9.33 -6.38 -15.18
N ARG A 28 10.30 -7.16 -15.69
CA ARG A 28 10.19 -8.63 -15.72
C ARG A 28 10.03 -9.21 -14.32
N LYS A 29 10.84 -8.78 -13.36
CA LYS A 29 10.71 -9.20 -11.95
C LYS A 29 9.28 -8.98 -11.44
N MET A 30 8.73 -7.78 -11.63
CA MET A 30 7.39 -7.45 -11.12
C MET A 30 6.26 -8.23 -11.81
N LEU A 31 6.45 -8.65 -13.07
CA LEU A 31 5.46 -9.41 -13.83
C LEU A 31 5.56 -10.92 -13.60
N ASP A 32 6.78 -11.44 -13.45
CA ASP A 32 7.06 -12.87 -13.37
C ASP A 32 7.04 -13.40 -11.92
N ASP A 33 7.33 -12.54 -10.93
CA ASP A 33 7.28 -12.91 -9.52
C ASP A 33 5.85 -12.78 -8.97
N GLU A 34 5.22 -13.92 -8.72
CA GLU A 34 3.85 -13.98 -8.18
C GLU A 34 3.70 -13.28 -6.83
N ALA A 35 4.79 -13.05 -6.08
CA ALA A 35 4.75 -12.39 -4.78
C ALA A 35 4.15 -10.99 -4.87
N TYR A 36 4.42 -10.23 -5.94
CA TYR A 36 3.84 -8.88 -6.11
C TYR A 36 2.32 -8.94 -6.27
N ARG A 37 1.82 -9.86 -7.10
CA ARG A 37 0.38 -10.05 -7.31
C ARG A 37 -0.30 -10.49 -6.01
N LYS A 38 0.25 -11.52 -5.36
CA LYS A 38 -0.28 -12.04 -4.09
C LYS A 38 -0.34 -10.95 -3.03
N ARG A 39 0.72 -10.15 -2.90
CA ARG A 39 0.78 -9.08 -1.92
C ARG A 39 -0.24 -7.98 -2.19
N MET A 40 -0.47 -7.63 -3.46
CA MET A 40 -1.50 -6.69 -3.86
C MET A 40 -2.91 -7.21 -3.53
N GLU A 41 -3.18 -8.48 -3.80
CA GLU A 41 -4.47 -9.12 -3.49
C GLU A 41 -4.74 -9.16 -1.99
N GLU A 42 -3.74 -9.51 -1.17
CA GLU A 42 -3.83 -9.50 0.30
C GLU A 42 -4.18 -8.11 0.82
N ILE A 43 -3.43 -7.09 0.41
CA ILE A 43 -3.66 -5.70 0.82
C ILE A 43 -5.05 -5.24 0.37
N HIS A 44 -5.42 -5.50 -0.89
CA HIS A 44 -6.73 -5.12 -1.41
C HIS A 44 -7.87 -5.77 -0.60
N LYS A 45 -7.74 -7.07 -0.28
CA LYS A 45 -8.71 -7.78 0.55
C LYS A 45 -8.87 -7.12 1.91
N GLU A 46 -7.77 -6.79 2.59
CA GLU A 46 -7.81 -6.14 3.90
C GLU A 46 -8.43 -4.74 3.84
N ILE A 47 -7.99 -3.88 2.92
CA ILE A 47 -8.48 -2.49 2.86
C ILE A 47 -9.91 -2.38 2.36
N SER A 48 -10.38 -3.33 1.52
CA SER A 48 -11.76 -3.32 1.00
C SER A 48 -12.81 -3.41 2.11
N GLN A 49 -12.45 -3.94 3.28
CA GLN A 49 -13.34 -4.07 4.44
C GLN A 49 -13.28 -2.85 5.38
N LEU A 50 -12.37 -1.90 5.13
CA LEU A 50 -12.16 -0.75 6.00
C LEU A 50 -12.93 0.48 5.47
N ASN A 51 -13.70 1.10 6.35
CA ASN A 51 -14.23 2.45 6.13
C ASN A 51 -13.60 3.41 7.14
N GLY A 52 -12.36 3.84 6.83
CA GLY A 52 -11.55 4.66 7.73
C GLY A 52 -12.22 5.98 8.13
N LEU A 53 -12.96 6.61 7.20
CA LEU A 53 -13.71 7.83 7.50
C LEU A 53 -14.81 7.57 8.54
N LYS A 54 -15.62 6.52 8.34
CA LYS A 54 -16.65 6.14 9.31
C LYS A 54 -16.04 5.85 10.68
N THR A 55 -14.96 5.07 10.73
CA THR A 55 -14.27 4.75 12.00
C THR A 55 -13.77 6.00 12.71
N ALA A 56 -13.20 6.96 11.97
CA ALA A 56 -12.73 8.22 12.55
C ALA A 56 -13.90 9.05 13.12
N VAL A 57 -14.99 9.18 12.37
CA VAL A 57 -16.19 9.90 12.81
C VAL A 57 -16.80 9.25 14.06
N ASP A 58 -17.01 7.93 14.04
CA ASP A 58 -17.56 7.18 15.17
C ASP A 58 -16.71 7.36 16.44
N THR A 59 -15.37 7.41 16.28
CA THR A 59 -14.43 7.62 17.39
C THR A 59 -14.54 9.03 17.97
N ILE A 60 -14.60 10.06 17.11
CA ILE A 60 -14.76 11.46 17.55
C ILE A 60 -16.09 11.64 18.29
N MET A 61 -17.18 11.09 17.77
CA MET A 61 -18.50 11.16 18.41
C MET A 61 -18.49 10.51 19.80
N LYS A 62 -17.91 9.31 19.93
CA LYS A 62 -17.77 8.63 21.23
C LYS A 62 -17.02 9.48 22.25
N VAL A 63 -15.93 10.15 21.86
CA VAL A 63 -15.18 11.01 22.78
C VAL A 63 -16.01 12.24 23.18
N ALA A 64 -16.68 12.89 22.21
CA ALA A 64 -17.51 14.07 22.47
C ALA A 64 -18.72 13.77 23.38
N GLU A 65 -19.34 12.60 23.25
CA GLU A 65 -20.44 12.15 24.10
C GLU A 65 -19.99 11.92 25.55
N HIS A 66 -18.81 11.32 25.76
CA HIS A 66 -18.26 11.16 27.10
C HIS A 66 -17.84 12.49 27.73
N ALA A 67 -17.33 13.45 26.95
CA ALA A 67 -16.94 14.76 27.44
C ALA A 67 -18.12 15.66 27.89
N LYS A 68 -19.36 15.31 27.49
CA LYS A 68 -20.58 16.02 27.90
C LYS A 68 -21.23 15.49 29.19
N ARG A 69 -20.76 14.37 29.72
CA ARG A 69 -21.21 13.78 31.00
C ARG A 69 -20.29 14.22 32.13
#